data_AF-A0A956K3K8-F1
#
_entry.id   AF-A0A956K3K8-F1
#
_cell.length_a   1.000
_cell.length_b   1.000
_cell.length_c   1.000
_cell.angle_alpha   90.00
_cell.angle_beta   90.00
_cell.angle_gamma   90.00
#
_symmetry.space_group_name_H-M   'P 1'
#
loop_
_entity.id
_entity.type
_entity.pdbx_description
1 polymer ?
#
loop_
_entity_poly.entity_id
_entity_poly.type
_entity_poly.pdbx_seq_one_letter_code
_entity_poly.pdbx_strand_id
1 'polypeptide(L)'
;MSFALTEQQLLDGSKTVTRRLGWRDLQVGQTLTAVRKCMGIPKGGKQESLGIIEVTEVRRERLDSIGQADVVAEGFPEMDPAAFVDFFRKAMRCTPDTEVTVIGFKLVRTFE
;
A
#
# COMPACT_ATOMS: atom_id res chain seq x y z
N MET A 1 -6.59 -6.09 0.67
CA MET A 1 -5.21 -5.60 0.84
C MET A 1 -5.05 -4.96 2.22
N SER A 2 -3.94 -5.23 2.91
CA SER A 2 -3.70 -4.76 4.29
C SER A 2 -3.14 -3.34 4.33
N PHE A 3 -3.68 -2.49 5.20
CA PHE A 3 -3.23 -1.10 5.43
C PHE A 3 -2.72 -0.86 6.87
N ALA A 4 -2.24 -1.90 7.55
CA ALA A 4 -1.83 -1.86 8.97
C ALA A 4 -0.88 -0.70 9.38
N LEU A 5 -0.02 -0.22 8.48
CA LEU A 5 0.92 0.88 8.74
C LEU A 5 0.41 2.24 8.22
N THR A 6 -0.71 2.25 7.50
CA THR A 6 -1.21 3.42 6.74
C THR A 6 -2.74 3.49 6.76
N GLU A 7 -3.38 3.07 7.86
CA GLU A 7 -4.84 3.04 7.97
C GLU A 7 -5.44 4.44 7.91
N GLN A 8 -4.88 5.36 8.70
CA GLN A 8 -5.35 6.73 8.73
C GLN A 8 -5.22 7.38 7.34
N GLN A 9 -4.08 7.18 6.69
CA GLN A 9 -3.80 7.74 5.37
C GLN A 9 -4.71 7.18 4.27
N LEU A 10 -5.16 5.92 4.41
CA LEU A 10 -6.19 5.39 3.53
C LEU A 10 -7.52 6.10 3.77
N LEU A 11 -7.95 6.18 5.04
CA LEU A 11 -9.28 6.68 5.40
C LEU A 11 -9.44 8.19 5.16
N ASP A 12 -8.37 8.98 5.33
CA ASP A 12 -8.37 10.42 5.02
C ASP A 12 -8.07 10.74 3.55
N GLY A 13 -7.76 9.71 2.74
CA GLY A 13 -7.52 9.85 1.30
C GLY A 13 -6.15 10.42 0.93
N SER A 14 -5.24 10.66 1.88
CA SER A 14 -3.88 11.13 1.60
C SER A 14 -3.02 10.07 0.89
N LYS A 15 -3.34 8.79 1.04
CA LYS A 15 -2.68 7.68 0.35
C LYS A 15 -3.47 7.21 -0.88
N THR A 16 -2.84 7.31 -2.04
CA THR A 16 -3.39 6.89 -3.34
C THR A 16 -2.53 5.85 -4.05
N VAL A 17 -1.33 5.58 -3.54
CA VAL A 17 -0.39 4.60 -4.07
C VAL A 17 0.07 3.66 -2.96
N THR A 18 0.33 2.40 -3.30
CA THR A 18 1.04 1.47 -2.43
C THR A 18 2.02 0.58 -3.18
N ARG A 19 3.23 0.45 -2.62
CA ARG A 19 4.23 -0.55 -3.02
C ARG A 19 4.06 -1.86 -2.26
N ARG A 20 4.21 -2.98 -2.97
CA ARG A 20 4.07 -4.33 -2.39
C ARG A 20 5.11 -5.31 -2.95
N LEU A 21 5.58 -6.21 -2.09
CA LEU A 21 6.25 -7.43 -2.50
C LEU A 21 5.19 -8.43 -2.97
N GLY A 22 5.06 -8.64 -4.29
CA GLY A 22 4.06 -9.54 -4.89
C GLY A 22 3.00 -8.79 -5.72
N TRP A 23 1.77 -9.31 -5.81
CA TRP A 23 0.67 -8.74 -6.61
C TRP A 23 0.97 -8.60 -8.12
N ARG A 24 1.79 -9.51 -8.66
CA ARG A 24 2.27 -9.45 -10.06
C ARG A 24 1.16 -9.58 -11.10
N ASP A 25 0.07 -10.25 -10.76
CA ASP A 25 -1.06 -10.52 -11.66
C ASP A 25 -2.25 -9.57 -11.41
N LEU A 26 -2.08 -8.55 -10.55
CA LEU A 26 -3.13 -7.55 -10.30
C LEU A 26 -3.38 -6.71 -11.55
N GLN A 27 -4.65 -6.46 -11.86
CA GLN A 27 -5.08 -5.72 -13.04
C GLN A 27 -5.76 -4.41 -12.66
N VAL A 28 -5.59 -3.40 -13.51
CA VAL A 28 -6.35 -2.15 -13.44
C VAL A 28 -7.85 -2.44 -13.57
N GLY A 29 -8.67 -1.72 -12.79
CA GLY A 29 -10.11 -1.90 -12.69
C GLY A 29 -10.56 -2.96 -11.67
N GLN A 30 -9.64 -3.75 -11.10
CA GLN A 30 -10.01 -4.70 -10.04
C GLN A 30 -10.36 -3.96 -8.74
N THR A 31 -11.41 -4.44 -8.06
CA THR A 31 -11.77 -3.97 -6.73
C THR A 31 -11.21 -4.90 -5.66
N LEU A 32 -10.63 -4.33 -4.61
CA LEU A 32 -10.09 -5.08 -3.47
C LEU A 32 -10.68 -4.56 -2.17
N THR A 33 -10.95 -5.45 -1.21
CA THR A 33 -11.28 -5.04 0.15
C THR A 33 -10.03 -4.53 0.86
N ALA A 34 -10.02 -3.27 1.30
CA ALA A 34 -9.03 -2.76 2.22
C ALA A 34 -9.32 -3.27 3.63
N VAL A 35 -8.29 -3.78 4.32
CA VAL A 35 -8.43 -4.33 5.68
C VAL A 35 -7.36 -3.74 6.59
N ARG A 36 -7.67 -3.61 7.89
CA ARG A 36 -6.70 -3.14 8.89
C ARG A 36 -5.44 -4.01 8.89
N LYS A 37 -5.61 -5.34 8.97
CA LYS A 37 -4.48 -6.29 8.90
C LYS A 37 -4.91 -7.64 8.34
N CYS A 38 -3.97 -8.35 7.72
CA CYS A 38 -4.15 -9.76 7.33
C CYS A 38 -3.41 -10.75 8.26
N MET A 39 -2.51 -10.27 9.11
CA MET A 39 -1.63 -11.10 9.95
C MET A 39 -2.01 -11.00 11.44
N GLY A 40 -1.70 -12.05 12.20
CA GLY A 40 -1.95 -12.08 13.65
C GLY A 40 -3.44 -12.07 14.01
N ILE A 41 -4.27 -12.68 13.15
CA ILE A 41 -5.71 -12.87 13.40
C ILE A 41 -5.86 -14.23 14.09
N PRO A 42 -6.51 -14.30 15.27
CA PRO A 42 -6.76 -15.57 15.96
C PRO A 42 -7.52 -16.56 15.07
N LYS A 43 -7.35 -17.85 15.34
CA LYS A 43 -8.09 -18.91 14.62
C LYS A 43 -9.60 -18.65 14.75
N GLY A 44 -10.29 -18.54 13.61
CA GLY A 44 -11.72 -18.21 13.54
C GLY A 44 -12.05 -16.71 13.58
N GLY A 45 -11.06 -15.84 13.77
CA GLY A 45 -11.22 -14.40 13.65
C GLY A 45 -11.39 -13.95 12.20
N LYS A 46 -12.01 -12.78 12.01
CA LYS A 46 -12.21 -12.15 10.69
C LYS A 46 -11.32 -10.92 10.56
N GLN A 47 -10.92 -10.61 9.33
CA GLN A 47 -10.30 -9.33 9.01
C GLN A 47 -11.29 -8.19 9.27
N GLU A 48 -10.82 -7.12 9.92
CA GLU A 48 -11.56 -5.87 10.00
C GLU A 48 -11.45 -5.15 8.65
N SER A 49 -12.59 -4.97 7.99
CA SER A 49 -12.68 -4.35 6.67
C SER A 49 -12.84 -2.84 6.83
N LEU A 50 -12.01 -2.08 6.14
CA LEU A 50 -12.02 -0.60 6.17
C LEU A 50 -12.83 -0.01 5.01
N GLY A 51 -12.86 -0.71 3.88
CA GLY A 51 -13.53 -0.23 2.67
C GLY A 51 -13.21 -1.05 1.43
N ILE A 52 -13.66 -0.56 0.28
CA ILE A 52 -13.32 -1.07 -1.04
C ILE A 52 -12.45 -0.05 -1.75
N ILE A 53 -11.33 -0.52 -2.31
CA ILE A 53 -10.48 0.24 -3.23
C ILE A 53 -10.64 -0.29 -4.65
N GLU A 54 -10.55 0.61 -5.62
CA GLU A 54 -10.45 0.28 -7.05
C GLU A 54 -9.02 0.54 -7.52
N VAL A 55 -8.43 -0.44 -8.20
CA VAL A 55 -7.07 -0.34 -8.75
C VAL A 55 -7.11 0.52 -10.01
N THR A 56 -6.29 1.56 -10.05
CA THR A 56 -6.25 2.53 -11.15
C THR A 56 -4.96 2.47 -11.96
N GLU A 57 -3.88 1.97 -11.36
CA GLU A 57 -2.59 1.79 -12.01
C GLU A 57 -1.89 0.56 -11.42
N VAL A 58 -1.20 -0.21 -12.26
CA VAL A 58 -0.29 -1.27 -11.82
C VAL A 58 0.98 -1.20 -12.66
N ARG A 59 2.13 -1.07 -12.00
CA ARG A 59 3.44 -1.14 -12.65
C ARG A 59 4.45 -1.84 -11.74
N ARG A 60 5.61 -2.17 -12.31
CA ARG A 60 6.74 -2.75 -11.58
C ARG A 60 7.96 -1.84 -11.72
N GLU A 61 8.62 -1.57 -10.61
CA GLU A 61 9.83 -0.76 -10.56
C GLU A 61 10.73 -1.21 -9.42
N ARG A 62 11.98 -0.74 -9.39
CA ARG A 62 12.85 -0.90 -8.22
C ARG A 62 12.34 -0.02 -7.08
N LEU A 63 12.39 -0.54 -5.85
CA LEU A 63 11.98 0.21 -4.66
C LEU A 63 12.72 1.55 -4.50
N ASP A 64 13.99 1.63 -4.90
CA ASP A 64 14.80 2.85 -4.82
C ASP A 64 14.62 3.82 -5.99
N SER A 65 13.77 3.50 -6.97
CA SER A 65 13.51 4.32 -8.14
C SER A 65 12.31 5.26 -7.94
N ILE A 66 12.27 6.00 -6.82
CA ILE A 66 11.10 6.80 -6.41
C ILE A 66 11.46 8.27 -6.21
N GLY A 67 10.49 9.16 -6.43
CA GLY A 67 10.60 10.59 -6.13
C GLY A 67 9.75 11.04 -4.94
N GLN A 68 9.85 12.31 -4.56
CA GLN A 68 9.06 12.87 -3.44
C GLN A 68 7.54 12.70 -3.65
N ALA A 69 7.07 12.87 -4.89
CA ALA A 69 5.65 12.72 -5.21
C ALA A 69 5.13 11.30 -4.92
N ASP A 70 5.97 10.27 -5.14
CA ASP A 70 5.63 8.89 -4.81
C ASP A 70 5.48 8.67 -3.30
N VAL A 71 6.34 9.30 -2.52
CA VAL A 71 6.34 9.19 -1.05
C VAL A 71 5.11 9.88 -0.46
N VAL A 72 4.76 11.06 -1.00
CA VAL A 72 3.52 11.77 -0.67
C VAL A 72 2.31 10.90 -1.01
N ALA A 73 2.26 10.32 -2.22
CA ALA A 73 1.16 9.44 -2.64
C ALA A 73 1.07 8.14 -1.83
N GLU A 74 2.16 7.70 -1.19
CA GLU A 74 2.15 6.60 -0.22
C GLU A 74 1.61 7.00 1.15
N GLY A 75 1.32 8.29 1.38
CA GLY A 75 0.82 8.83 2.64
C GLY A 75 1.91 9.23 3.63
N PHE A 76 3.14 9.51 3.16
CA PHE A 76 4.26 9.90 4.02
C PHE A 76 4.85 11.26 3.61
N PRO A 77 4.06 12.35 3.56
CA PRO A 77 4.53 13.65 3.04
C PRO A 77 5.73 14.23 3.79
N GLU A 78 5.89 13.87 5.07
CA GLU A 78 6.99 14.32 5.94
C GLU A 78 8.29 13.51 5.75
N MET A 79 8.27 12.41 4.98
CA MET A 79 9.46 11.62 4.69
C MET A 79 10.06 12.03 3.35
N ASP A 80 11.38 12.01 3.27
CA ASP A 80 12.09 12.02 1.99
C ASP A 80 12.14 10.60 1.36
N PRO A 81 12.52 10.47 0.07
CA PRO A 81 12.61 9.18 -0.60
C PRO A 81 13.54 8.17 0.07
N ALA A 82 14.69 8.61 0.60
CA ALA A 82 15.65 7.72 1.22
C ALA A 82 15.12 7.15 2.55
N ALA A 83 14.47 7.99 3.36
CA ALA A 83 13.80 7.61 4.60
C ALA A 83 12.65 6.64 4.34
N PHE A 84 11.83 6.89 3.30
CA PHE A 84 10.76 5.98 2.92
C PHE A 84 11.29 4.61 2.47
N VAL A 85 12.34 4.57 1.64
CA VAL A 85 12.96 3.32 1.20
C VAL A 85 13.49 2.53 2.40
N ASP A 86 14.17 3.18 3.34
CA ASP A 86 14.66 2.52 4.56
C ASP A 86 13.52 2.00 5.45
N PHE A 87 12.46 2.79 5.63
CA PHE A 87 11.24 2.37 6.31
C PHE A 87 10.63 1.12 5.67
N PHE A 88 10.45 1.12 4.34
CA PHE A 88 9.88 -0.01 3.60
C PHE A 88 10.74 -1.26 3.75
N ARG A 89 12.06 -1.14 3.59
CA ARG A 89 13.01 -2.26 3.72
C ARG A 89 12.95 -2.89 5.09
N LYS A 90 12.88 -2.10 6.16
CA LYS A 90 12.74 -2.59 7.54
C LYS A 90 11.43 -3.32 7.75
N ALA A 91 10.32 -2.76 7.25
CA ALA A 91 8.99 -3.33 7.40
C ALA A 91 8.81 -4.64 6.61
N MET A 92 9.34 -4.69 5.37
CA MET A 92 9.11 -5.78 4.42
C MET A 92 10.28 -6.76 4.32
N ARG A 93 11.42 -6.47 4.97
CA ARG A 93 12.66 -7.26 4.95
C ARG A 93 13.20 -7.49 3.54
N CYS A 94 13.44 -6.40 2.82
CA CYS A 94 13.97 -6.42 1.44
C CYS A 94 15.13 -5.42 1.24
N THR A 95 15.67 -5.37 0.03
CA THR A 95 16.76 -4.48 -0.38
C THR A 95 16.24 -3.30 -1.23
N PRO A 96 17.00 -2.19 -1.38
CA PRO A 96 16.56 -1.03 -2.18
C PRO A 96 16.33 -1.36 -3.66
N ASP A 97 17.10 -2.30 -4.20
CA ASP A 97 17.02 -2.75 -5.60
C ASP A 97 15.93 -3.82 -5.84
N THR A 98 15.20 -4.21 -4.79
CA THR A 98 14.10 -5.16 -4.91
C THR A 98 13.01 -4.61 -5.84
N GLU A 99 12.59 -5.41 -6.83
CA GLU A 99 11.43 -5.10 -7.66
C GLU A 99 10.14 -5.15 -6.81
N VAL A 100 9.38 -4.06 -6.84
CA VAL A 100 8.08 -3.93 -6.16
C VAL A 100 6.98 -3.71 -7.20
N THR A 101 5.78 -4.17 -6.87
CA THR A 101 4.58 -3.78 -7.61
C THR A 101 4.05 -2.50 -7.01
N VAL A 102 3.94 -1.46 -7.82
CA VAL A 102 3.32 -0.19 -7.45
C VAL A 102 1.89 -0.19 -7.93
N ILE A 103 0.99 0.11 -7.00
CA ILE A 103 -0.44 -0.02 -7.18
C ILE A 103 -1.06 1.34 -6.87
N GLY A 104 -1.49 2.04 -7.91
CA GLY A 104 -2.34 3.22 -7.77
C GLY A 104 -3.78 2.79 -7.53
N PHE A 105 -4.50 3.47 -6.63
CA PHE A 105 -5.85 3.10 -6.26
C PHE A 105 -6.71 4.30 -5.84
N LYS A 106 -8.02 4.09 -5.81
CA LYS A 106 -9.00 5.03 -5.24
C LYS A 106 -9.84 4.32 -4.19
N LEU A 107 -10.08 4.96 -3.05
CA LEU A 107 -11.07 4.50 -2.07
C LEU A 107 -12.47 4.83 -2.59
N VAL A 108 -13.26 3.81 -2.93
CA VAL A 108 -14.58 3.99 -3.56
C VAL A 108 -15.74 3.82 -2.59
N ARG A 109 -15.49 3.16 -1.45
CA ARG A 109 -16.45 2.98 -0.36
C ARG A 109 -15.72 2.71 0.94
N THR A 110 -16.16 3.30 2.05
CA THR A 110 -15.75 2.92 3.40
C THR A 110 -16.81 2.02 4.03
N PHE A 111 -16.39 1.20 4.99
CA PHE A 111 -17.31 0.48 5.86
C PHE A 111 -17.34 1.17 7.23
N GLU A 112 -18.54 1.44 7.73
CA GLU A 112 -18.80 2.02 9.06
C GLU A 112 -18.64 0.96 10.16
#